data_AF-A0A1F8NDH6-F1
#
_entry.id   AF-A0A1F8NDH6-F1
#
_cell.length_a   1.000
_cell.length_b   1.000
_cell.length_c   1.000
_cell.angle_alpha   90.00
_cell.angle_beta   90.00
_cell.angle_gamma   90.00
#
_symmetry.space_group_name_H-M   'P 1'
#
loop_
_entity.id
_entity.type
_entity.pdbx_description
1 polymer ?
#
loop_
_entity_poly.entity_id
_entity_poly.type
_entity_poly.pdbx_seq_one_letter_code
_entity_poly.pdbx_strand_id
1 'polypeptide(L)'
;MTTLFQGLEVPIDGRNADSSWWWVRIPNSFNHCWLGESNVQTSGDTSKVPIVEADPLGCWVKQPQGPDKCVAPCPQGAQPGGACEP
;
A
#
# COMPACT_ATOMS: atom_id res chain seq x y z
N MET A 1 -11.47 11.94 3.59
CA MET A 1 -11.80 10.80 2.70
C MET A 1 -11.68 11.31 1.27
N THR A 2 -10.78 10.74 0.48
CA THR A 2 -10.59 11.13 -0.93
C THR A 2 -11.31 10.09 -1.79
N THR A 3 -12.10 10.55 -2.75
CA THR A 3 -12.83 9.67 -3.69
C THR A 3 -12.29 9.90 -5.09
N LEU A 4 -11.95 8.82 -5.80
CA LEU A 4 -11.66 8.85 -7.22
C LEU A 4 -12.86 8.25 -7.96
N PHE A 5 -13.36 8.95 -8.97
CA PHE A 5 -14.52 8.50 -9.76
C PHE A 5 -14.07 7.66 -10.95
N GLN A 6 -14.91 6.71 -11.36
CA GLN A 6 -14.68 5.92 -12.56
C GLN A 6 -14.55 6.84 -13.80
N GLY A 7 -13.63 6.49 -14.70
CA GLY A 7 -13.35 7.24 -15.93
C GLY A 7 -12.35 8.39 -15.75
N LEU A 8 -11.94 8.68 -14.51
CA LEU A 8 -10.85 9.61 -14.24
C LEU A 8 -9.50 8.94 -14.54
N GLU A 9 -8.70 9.59 -15.38
CA GLU A 9 -7.32 9.17 -15.63
C GLU A 9 -6.37 9.79 -14.59
N VAL A 10 -5.50 8.97 -14.01
CA VAL A 10 -4.50 9.38 -13.03
C VAL A 10 -3.15 8.74 -13.33
N PRO A 11 -2.01 9.41 -13.07
CA PRO A 11 -0.70 8.81 -13.27
C PRO A 11 -0.42 7.72 -12.23
N ILE A 12 0.19 6.63 -12.71
CA ILE A 12 0.70 5.53 -11.90
C ILE A 12 2.16 5.86 -11.58
N ASP A 13 2.46 6.12 -10.31
CA ASP A 13 3.81 6.45 -9.85
C ASP A 13 4.53 5.22 -9.26
N GLY A 14 3.80 4.13 -8.95
CA GLY A 14 4.38 2.89 -8.43
C GLY A 14 3.43 1.69 -8.50
N ARG A 15 3.95 0.50 -8.19
CA ARG A 15 3.19 -0.75 -8.09
C ARG A 15 3.72 -1.64 -6.98
N ASN A 16 2.94 -2.61 -6.53
CA ASN A 16 3.50 -3.71 -5.74
C ASN A 16 4.19 -4.76 -6.65
N ALA A 17 4.92 -5.71 -6.05
CA ALA A 17 5.78 -6.63 -6.78
C ALA A 17 5.05 -7.53 -7.81
N ASP A 18 3.80 -7.90 -7.54
CA ASP A 18 2.98 -8.75 -8.42
C ASP A 18 2.05 -7.94 -9.35
N SER A 19 2.06 -6.60 -9.25
CA SER A 19 1.20 -5.68 -10.02
C SER A 19 -0.31 -5.83 -9.77
N SER A 20 -0.71 -6.38 -8.62
CA SER A 20 -2.12 -6.40 -8.21
C SER A 20 -2.58 -5.07 -7.61
N TRP A 21 -1.64 -4.17 -7.26
CA TRP A 21 -1.92 -2.85 -6.71
C TRP A 21 -1.08 -1.75 -7.36
N TRP A 22 -1.71 -0.59 -7.58
CA TRP A 22 -1.09 0.59 -8.17
C TRP A 22 -1.05 1.76 -7.19
N TRP A 23 0.13 2.37 -7.07
CA TRP A 23 0.35 3.58 -6.29
C TRP A 23 0.15 4.78 -7.20
N VAL A 24 -1.04 5.38 -7.13
CA VAL A 24 -1.44 6.47 -8.02
C VAL A 24 -1.42 7.80 -7.31
N ARG A 25 -1.12 8.87 -8.04
CA ARG A 25 -1.20 10.23 -7.49
C ARG A 25 -2.63 10.72 -7.49
N ILE A 26 -3.09 11.22 -6.35
CA ILE A 26 -4.39 11.86 -6.23
C ILE A 26 -4.35 13.21 -6.97
N PRO A 27 -5.29 13.51 -7.89
CA PRO A 27 -5.32 14.80 -8.57
C PRO A 27 -5.35 15.98 -7.59
N ASN A 28 -4.61 17.03 -7.92
CA ASN A 28 -4.50 18.25 -7.10
C ASN A 28 -3.97 17.98 -5.67
N SER A 29 -3.25 16.88 -5.46
CA SER A 29 -2.62 16.53 -4.20
C SER A 29 -1.20 16.03 -4.42
N PHE A 30 -0.37 16.16 -3.39
CA PHE A 30 0.92 15.47 -3.32
C PHE A 30 0.80 14.06 -2.72
N ASN A 31 -0.42 13.66 -2.34
CA ASN A 31 -0.69 12.36 -1.77
C ASN A 31 -0.93 11.31 -2.86
N HIS A 32 -0.75 10.06 -2.46
CA HIS A 32 -1.02 8.89 -3.26
C HIS A 32 -2.01 7.96 -2.58
N CYS A 33 -2.56 7.03 -3.34
CA CYS A 33 -3.33 5.92 -2.81
C CYS A 33 -3.07 4.64 -3.58
N TRP A 34 -3.33 3.51 -2.91
CA TRP A 34 -3.33 2.20 -3.53
C TRP A 34 -4.68 1.92 -4.19
N LEU A 35 -4.66 1.56 -5.47
CA LEU A 35 -5.81 1.05 -6.20
C LEU A 35 -5.56 -0.39 -6.64
N GLY A 36 -6.51 -1.28 -6.33
CA GLY A 36 -6.43 -2.66 -6.78
C GLY A 36 -6.69 -2.75 -8.28
N GLU A 37 -5.91 -3.59 -8.97
CA GLU A 37 -5.99 -3.78 -10.43
C GLU A 37 -7.41 -4.14 -10.90
N SER A 38 -8.19 -4.87 -10.08
CA SER A 38 -9.57 -5.23 -10.39
C SER A 38 -10.54 -4.04 -10.56
N ASN A 39 -10.14 -2.83 -10.14
CA ASN A 39 -10.99 -1.64 -10.16
C ASN A 39 -10.57 -0.61 -11.22
N VAL A 40 -9.50 -0.88 -11.98
CA VAL A 40 -8.90 0.09 -12.90
C VAL A 40 -8.65 -0.53 -14.27
N GLN A 41 -8.30 0.32 -15.23
CA GLN A 41 -7.70 -0.08 -16.49
C GLN A 41 -6.38 0.66 -16.63
N THR A 42 -5.30 -0.08 -16.85
CA THR A 42 -3.97 0.51 -17.05
C THR A 42 -3.72 0.79 -18.53
N SER A 43 -2.94 1.84 -18.81
CA SER A 43 -2.53 2.22 -20.16
C SER A 43 -1.03 2.51 -20.19
N GLY A 44 -0.34 2.02 -21.22
CA GLY A 44 1.11 2.11 -21.36
C GLY A 44 1.88 0.88 -20.85
N ASP A 45 3.21 1.01 -20.77
CA ASP A 45 4.10 -0.08 -20.35
C ASP A 45 4.25 -0.13 -18.83
N THR A 46 3.43 -0.95 -18.18
CA THR A 46 3.43 -1.11 -16.71
C THR A 46 4.66 -1.85 -16.19
N SER A 47 5.45 -2.51 -17.05
CA SER A 47 6.65 -3.23 -16.62
C SER A 47 7.75 -2.31 -16.07
N LYS A 48 7.72 -1.04 -16.47
CA LYS A 48 8.67 0.02 -16.07
C LYS A 48 8.22 0.78 -14.82
N VAL A 49 7.02 0.52 -14.31
CA VAL A 49 6.53 1.17 -13.09
C VAL A 49 7.34 0.65 -11.89
N PRO A 50 7.91 1.54 -11.06
CA PRO A 50 8.77 1.14 -9.95
C PRO A 50 7.97 0.37 -8.89
N ILE A 51 8.65 -0.57 -8.23
CA ILE A 51 8.07 -1.29 -7.10
C ILE A 51 8.13 -0.38 -5.88
N VAL A 52 6.96 -0.16 -5.26
CA VAL A 52 6.81 0.55 -3.98
C VAL A 52 6.37 -0.47 -2.96
N GLU A 53 7.15 -0.61 -1.89
CA GLU A 53 6.75 -1.42 -0.74
C GLU A 53 5.63 -0.67 0.00
N ALA A 54 4.50 -1.34 0.22
CA ALA A 54 3.44 -0.78 1.04
C ALA A 54 3.93 -0.68 2.49
N ASP A 55 3.57 0.42 3.16
CA ASP A 55 3.80 0.53 4.59
C ASP A 55 3.12 -0.65 5.31
N PRO A 56 3.79 -1.30 6.27
CA PRO A 56 3.19 -2.33 7.10
C PRO A 56 1.86 -1.87 7.71
N LEU A 57 0.77 -2.60 7.46
CA LEU A 57 -0.52 -2.32 8.13
C LEU A 57 -0.40 -2.54 9.65
N GLY A 58 0.45 -3.48 10.06
CA GLY A 58 0.77 -3.76 11.45
C GLY A 58 2.25 -4.03 11.67
N CYS A 59 2.63 -4.23 12.93
CA CYS A 59 3.96 -4.65 13.31
C CYS A 59 3.93 -5.84 14.26
N TRP A 60 4.99 -6.64 14.23
CA TRP A 60 5.18 -7.73 15.18
C TRP A 60 5.56 -7.18 16.56
N VAL A 61 4.69 -7.44 17.54
CA VAL A 61 4.92 -7.10 18.94
C VAL A 61 5.34 -8.37 19.70
N LYS A 62 6.50 -8.30 20.36
CA LYS A 62 6.99 -9.35 21.27
C LYS A 62 6.06 -9.44 22.48
N GLN A 63 5.45 -10.60 22.70
CA GLN A 63 4.59 -10.82 23.86
C GLN A 63 5.39 -11.34 25.06
N PRO A 64 5.03 -10.99 26.31
CA PRO A 64 5.69 -11.52 27.51
C PRO A 64 5.57 -13.05 27.66
N GLN A 65 4.48 -13.64 27.16
CA GLN A 65 4.30 -15.09 27.03
C GLN A 65 3.65 -15.40 25.68
N GLY A 66 4.32 -16.20 24.85
CA GLY A 66 3.80 -16.66 23.56
C GLY A 66 4.61 -16.18 22.35
N PRO A 67 4.22 -16.61 21.13
CA PRO A 67 4.83 -16.13 19.90
C PRO A 67 4.55 -14.63 19.68
N ASP A 68 5.33 -14.01 18.79
CA ASP A 68 5.11 -12.63 18.39
C ASP A 68 3.70 -12.46 17.82
N LYS A 69 3.06 -11.32 18.13
CA LYS A 69 1.72 -11.02 17.66
C LYS A 69 1.76 -9.88 16.64
N CYS A 70 1.12 -10.06 15.49
CA CYS A 70 0.89 -8.95 14.57
C CYS A 70 -0.20 -8.03 15.13
N VAL A 71 0.10 -6.73 15.22
CA VAL A 71 -0.82 -5.71 15.74
C VAL A 71 -0.90 -4.54 14.77
N ALA A 72 -2.12 -4.15 14.41
CA ALA A 72 -2.42 -2.96 13.59
C ALA A 72 -3.44 -2.06 14.33
N PRO A 73 -3.21 -0.73 14.44
CA PRO A 73 -2.00 0.00 14.05
C PRO A 73 -0.80 -0.35 14.94
N CYS A 74 0.42 -0.10 14.45
CA CYS A 74 1.63 -0.38 15.23
C CYS A 74 1.70 0.49 16.50
N PRO A 75 1.82 -0.10 17.71
CA PRO A 75 1.95 0.68 18.95
C PRO A 75 3.26 1.47 19.03
N GLN A 76 3.24 2.61 19.74
CA GLN A 76 4.42 3.46 19.92
C GLN A 76 5.57 2.68 20.59
N GLY A 77 6.73 2.62 19.92
CA GLY A 77 7.93 1.96 20.42
C GLY A 77 8.10 0.49 20.01
N ALA A 78 7.17 -0.09 19.24
CA ALA A 78 7.39 -1.40 18.63
C ALA A 78 8.39 -1.30 17.47
N GLN A 79 9.31 -2.26 17.38
CA GLN A 79 10.20 -2.37 16.23
C GLN A 79 9.37 -2.84 15.01
N PRO A 80 9.48 -2.19 13.83
CA PRO A 80 8.85 -2.68 12.62
C PRO A 80 9.42 -4.07 12.29
N GLY A 81 8.64 -5.12 12.53
CA GLY A 81 9.04 -6.51 12.27
C GLY A 81 8.89 -6.93 10.81
N GLY A 82 8.95 -5.98 9.88
CA GLY A 82 8.46 -6.17 8.52
C GLY A 82 6.93 -6.11 8.45
N ALA A 83 6.39 -6.14 7.22
CA ALA A 83 4.96 -6.13 6.99
C ALA A 83 4.29 -7.37 7.60
N CYS A 84 3.26 -7.16 8.41
CA CYS A 84 2.38 -8.21 8.89
C CYS A 84 0.92 -7.80 8.69
N GLU A 85 0.09 -8.74 8.24
CA GLU A 85 -1.35 -8.58 8.11
C GLU A 85 -2.00 -9.36 9.27
N PRO A 86 -2.73 -8.70 10.18
CA PRO A 86 -3.28 -9.33 11.39
C PRO A 86 -4.42 -10.32 11.10
#